data_AF-A0A914JPT0-F1
#
_entry.id   AF-A0A914JPT0-F1
#
_cell.length_a   1.000
_cell.length_b   1.000
_cell.length_c   1.000
_cell.angle_alpha   90.00
_cell.angle_beta   90.00
_cell.angle_gamma   90.00
#
_symmetry.space_group_name_H-M   'P 1'
#
loop_
_entity.id
_entity.type
_entity.pdbx_description
1 polymer ?
#
loop_
_entity_poly.entity_id
_entity_poly.type
_entity_poly.pdbx_seq_one_letter_code
_entity_poly.pdbx_strand_id
1 'polypeptide(L)'
;MVTCTDMAVLCGNTPEACYLKYNAVGLRHPSTHELALRILLRAIDSRANVYGRYIEPLLSVSVDYYVRVFVKIHTSPSKAKLSASKISNVLACSGCRAFELQPILKTTDLGHSNLKFSPAILKP
;
A
#
# COMPACT_ATOMS: atom_id res chain seq x y z
N MET A 1 1.08 -7.97 15.32
CA MET A 1 1.82 -6.70 15.46
C MET A 1 3.14 -6.85 14.73
N VAL A 2 3.56 -5.85 13.96
CA VAL A 2 4.82 -5.85 13.20
C VAL A 2 5.57 -4.55 13.50
N THR A 3 6.88 -4.66 13.75
CA THR A 3 7.79 -3.50 13.87
C THR A 3 8.83 -3.61 12.76
N CYS A 4 9.12 -2.50 12.10
CA CYS A 4 10.13 -2.43 11.03
C CYS A 4 11.04 -1.23 11.28
N THR A 5 12.34 -1.48 11.37
CA THR A 5 13.40 -0.48 11.60
C THR A 5 14.06 -0.01 10.30
N ASP A 6 13.62 -0.50 9.14
CA ASP A 6 14.22 -0.24 7.83
C ASP A 6 13.74 1.11 7.24
N MET A 7 13.65 2.16 8.05
CA MET A 7 13.13 3.46 7.63
C MET A 7 13.94 4.09 6.49
N ALA A 8 15.26 3.95 6.50
CA ALA A 8 16.09 4.46 5.42
C ALA A 8 15.72 3.85 4.05
N VAL A 9 15.39 2.55 4.03
CA VAL A 9 14.98 1.83 2.83
C VAL A 9 13.59 2.28 2.40
N LEU A 10 12.62 2.29 3.33
CA LEU A 10 11.23 2.66 3.05
C LEU A 10 11.06 4.12 2.63
N CYS A 11 11.93 5.01 3.11
CA CYS A 11 11.92 6.43 2.78
C CYS A 11 12.65 6.77 1.45
N GLY A 12 13.07 5.76 0.70
CA GLY A 12 13.64 5.94 -0.64
C GLY A 12 15.12 6.29 -0.68
N ASN A 13 15.92 5.96 0.35
CA ASN A 13 17.38 6.09 0.25
C ASN A 13 18.01 4.98 -0.61
N THR A 14 17.44 3.78 -0.56
CA THR A 14 17.90 2.59 -1.32
C THR A 14 16.70 1.92 -2.01
N PRO A 15 16.23 2.49 -3.14
CA PRO A 15 15.02 2.01 -3.81
C PRO A 15 15.09 0.55 -4.26
N GLU A 16 16.26 0.07 -4.67
CA GLU A 16 16.52 -1.32 -5.05
C GLU A 16 16.31 -2.29 -3.89
N ALA A 17 16.76 -1.93 -2.68
CA ALA A 17 16.54 -2.73 -1.48
C ALA A 17 15.08 -2.71 -1.05
N CYS A 18 14.40 -1.56 -1.23
CA CYS A 18 12.97 -1.42 -0.95
C CYS A 18 12.14 -2.34 -1.85
N TYR A 19 12.47 -2.38 -3.14
CA TYR A 19 11.80 -3.24 -4.10
C TYR A 19 11.99 -4.72 -3.77
N LEU A 20 13.24 -5.13 -3.48
CA LEU A 20 13.55 -6.53 -3.15
C LEU A 20 12.79 -7.03 -1.90
N LYS A 21 12.69 -6.19 -0.86
CA LYS A 21 12.08 -6.57 0.42
C LYS A 21 10.56 -6.42 0.46
N TYR A 22 10.02 -5.34 -0.12
CA TYR A 22 8.63 -4.92 0.07
C TYR A 22 7.83 -4.89 -1.23
N ASN A 23 8.45 -5.18 -2.38
CA ASN A 23 7.83 -5.10 -3.71
C ASN A 23 7.21 -3.72 -3.98
N ALA A 24 7.91 -2.68 -3.54
CA ALA A 24 7.51 -1.28 -3.68
C ALA A 24 8.77 -0.39 -3.75
N VAL A 25 8.62 0.81 -4.29
CA VAL A 25 9.69 1.80 -4.37
C VAL A 25 9.38 2.96 -3.44
N GLY A 26 10.26 3.21 -2.49
CA GLY A 26 10.18 4.37 -1.59
C GLY A 26 10.50 5.67 -2.33
N LEU A 27 9.88 6.76 -1.89
CA LEU A 27 10.09 8.10 -2.45
C LEU A 27 10.60 9.05 -1.37
N ARG A 28 11.60 9.86 -1.74
CA ARG A 28 12.02 11.02 -0.95
C ARG A 28 11.01 12.16 -1.11
N HIS A 29 10.08 12.24 -0.17
CA HIS A 29 9.00 13.22 -0.11
C HIS A 29 8.84 13.74 1.33
N PRO A 30 8.31 14.96 1.58
CA PRO A 30 7.99 15.39 2.94
C PRO A 30 7.11 14.40 3.72
N SER A 31 6.23 13.70 3.00
CA SER A 31 5.33 12.67 3.55
C SER A 31 5.95 11.26 3.56
N THR A 32 7.27 11.13 3.59
CA THR A 32 7.94 9.82 3.44
C THR A 32 7.64 8.84 4.57
N HIS A 33 7.44 9.33 5.81
CA HIS A 33 7.06 8.49 6.95
C HIS A 33 5.69 7.83 6.76
N GLU A 34 4.77 8.56 6.13
CA GLU A 34 3.43 8.06 5.82
C GLU A 34 3.49 7.04 4.68
N LEU A 35 4.30 7.33 3.64
CA LEU A 35 4.54 6.41 2.54
C LEU A 35 5.19 5.10 3.03
N ALA A 36 6.13 5.18 3.98
CA ALA A 36 6.76 4.02 4.59
C ALA A 36 5.74 3.11 5.29
N LEU A 37 4.78 3.69 6.03
CA LEU A 37 3.67 2.94 6.64
C LEU A 37 2.78 2.28 5.58
N ARG A 38 2.45 2.99 4.50
CA ARG A 38 1.64 2.43 3.40
C ARG A 38 2.34 1.29 2.67
N ILE A 39 3.64 1.42 2.41
CA ILE A 39 4.45 0.35 1.81
C ILE A 39 4.45 -0.88 2.70
N LEU A 40 4.67 -0.72 4.01
CA LEU A 40 4.66 -1.84 4.95
C LEU A 40 3.28 -2.52 5.03
N LEU A 41 2.20 -1.75 5.15
CA LEU A 41 0.84 -2.29 5.16
C LEU A 41 0.53 -3.05 3.86
N ARG A 42 0.95 -2.51 2.72
CA ARG A 42 0.78 -3.17 1.42
C ARG A 42 1.58 -4.46 1.33
N ALA A 43 2.82 -4.49 1.81
CA ALA A 43 3.64 -5.69 1.80
C ALA A 43 2.95 -6.82 2.60
N ILE A 44 2.42 -6.50 3.78
CA ILE A 44 1.69 -7.46 4.61
C ILE A 44 0.38 -7.92 3.93
N ASP A 45 -0.41 -6.97 3.41
CA ASP A 45 -1.68 -7.27 2.75
C ASP A 45 -1.49 -8.14 1.50
N SER A 46 -0.50 -7.82 0.66
CA SER A 46 -0.21 -8.57 -0.55
C SER A 46 0.13 -10.03 -0.24
N ARG A 47 0.89 -10.28 0.83
CA ARG A 47 1.21 -11.63 1.29
C ARG A 47 -0.01 -12.36 1.86
N ALA A 48 -0.87 -11.67 2.60
CA ALA A 48 -2.11 -12.23 3.13
C ALA A 48 -3.10 -12.61 2.01
N ASN A 49 -3.22 -11.77 0.97
CA ASN A 49 -4.14 -11.96 -0.14
C ASN A 49 -3.89 -13.26 -0.91
N VAL A 50 -2.62 -13.70 -1.04
CA VAL A 50 -2.26 -14.99 -1.67
C VAL A 50 -2.95 -16.17 -0.99
N TYR A 51 -3.23 -16.06 0.31
CA TYR A 51 -3.90 -17.09 1.10
C TYR A 51 -5.41 -16.85 1.27
N GLY A 52 -6.02 -15.96 0.47
CA GLY A 52 -7.44 -15.61 0.59
C GLY A 52 -7.80 -14.87 1.87
N ARG A 53 -6.81 -14.20 2.48
CA ARG A 53 -6.96 -13.40 3.70
C ARG A 53 -6.72 -11.93 3.39
N TYR A 54 -7.29 -11.04 4.19
CA TYR A 54 -7.08 -9.59 4.08
C TYR A 54 -6.69 -9.03 5.45
N ILE A 55 -6.02 -7.89 5.44
CA ILE A 55 -5.69 -7.19 6.68
C ILE A 55 -6.68 -6.06 6.99
N GLU A 56 -6.92 -5.86 8.28
CA GLU A 56 -7.57 -4.69 8.85
C GLU A 56 -6.53 -3.96 9.72
N PRO A 57 -6.01 -2.80 9.29
CA PRO A 57 -5.11 -1.99 10.10
C PRO A 57 -5.88 -1.37 11.27
N LEU A 58 -5.41 -1.62 12.50
CA LEU A 58 -5.98 -1.08 13.74
C LEU A 58 -5.23 0.19 14.18
N LEU A 59 -3.90 0.17 14.07
CA LEU A 59 -3.04 1.29 14.46
C LEU A 59 -1.74 1.23 13.65
N SER A 60 -1.28 2.38 13.16
CA SER A 60 -0.04 2.54 12.40
C SER A 60 0.70 3.75 12.95
N VAL A 61 1.94 3.55 13.41
CA VAL A 61 2.74 4.60 14.05
C VAL A 61 4.13 4.64 13.44
N SER A 62 4.60 5.83 13.11
CA SER A 62 6.01 6.10 12.83
C SER A 62 6.60 6.81 14.05
N VAL A 63 7.68 6.25 14.60
CA VAL A 63 8.38 6.81 15.76
C VAL A 63 9.86 6.85 15.40
N ASP A 64 10.36 8.06 15.14
CA ASP A 64 11.75 8.33 14.79
C ASP A 64 12.30 7.39 13.71
N TYR A 65 13.08 6.38 14.11
CA TYR A 65 13.80 5.46 13.23
C TYR A 65 13.05 4.15 12.92
N TYR A 66 11.85 3.95 13.44
CA TYR A 66 11.06 2.76 13.16
C TYR A 66 9.58 3.03 12.92
N VAL A 67 8.92 2.07 12.27
CA VAL A 67 7.47 2.04 12.10
C VAL A 67 6.90 0.79 12.74
N ARG A 68 5.68 0.92 13.26
CA ARG A 68 4.97 -0.15 13.94
C ARG A 68 3.51 -0.17 13.52
N VAL A 69 3.04 -1.35 13.09
CA VAL A 69 1.67 -1.56 12.63
C VAL A 69 1.01 -2.69 13.41
N PHE A 70 -0.23 -2.44 13.82
CA PHE A 70 -1.13 -3.39 14.45
C PHE A 70 -2.20 -3.73 13.43
N VAL A 71 -2.20 -4.98 12.98
CA VAL A 71 -3.12 -5.46 11.95
C VAL A 71 -3.86 -6.67 12.48
N LYS A 72 -5.15 -6.74 12.18
CA LYS A 72 -5.98 -7.92 12.38
C LYS A 72 -6.12 -8.64 11.03
N ILE A 73 -5.86 -9.94 11.00
CA ILE A 73 -5.97 -10.73 9.78
C ILE A 73 -7.31 -11.44 9.79
N HIS A 74 -8.03 -11.34 8.68
CA HIS A 74 -9.33 -11.99 8.50
C HIS A 74 -9.30 -12.89 7.28
N THR A 75 -10.06 -13.98 7.33
CA THR A 75 -10.20 -14.91 6.20
C THR A 75 -11.48 -14.59 5.44
N SER A 76 -11.34 -14.10 4.21
CA SER A 76 -12.47 -13.85 3.32
C SER A 76 -11.94 -13.65 1.90
N PRO A 77 -12.08 -14.65 1.01
CA PRO A 77 -11.58 -14.55 -0.36
C PRO A 77 -12.23 -13.40 -1.16
N SER A 78 -13.50 -13.09 -0.90
CA SER A 78 -14.20 -11.97 -1.54
C SER A 78 -13.61 -10.61 -1.14
N LYS A 79 -13.33 -10.41 0.15
CA LYS A 79 -12.67 -9.19 0.64
C LYS A 79 -11.19 -9.12 0.24
N ALA A 80 -10.49 -10.25 0.15
CA ALA A 80 -9.11 -10.28 -0.36
C ALA A 80 -9.01 -9.79 -1.82
N LYS A 81 -10.00 -10.12 -2.66
CA LYS A 81 -10.10 -9.56 -4.03
C LYS A 81 -10.31 -8.04 -4.01
N LEU A 82 -11.08 -7.54 -3.03
CA LEU A 82 -11.31 -6.11 -2.87
C LEU A 82 -10.04 -5.34 -2.45
N SER A 83 -9.06 -5.99 -1.82
CA SER A 83 -7.80 -5.33 -1.44
C SER A 83 -7.11 -4.66 -2.61
N ALA A 84 -7.16 -5.25 -3.82
CA ALA A 84 -6.62 -4.68 -5.05
C ALA A 84 -7.16 -3.27 -5.38
N SER A 85 -8.40 -2.96 -4.98
CA SER A 85 -9.02 -1.64 -5.21
C SER A 85 -8.46 -0.52 -4.33
N LYS A 86 -7.84 -0.87 -3.20
CA LYS A 86 -7.29 0.09 -2.22
C LYS A 86 -5.86 0.51 -2.55
N ILE A 87 -5.34 0.02 -3.67
CA ILE A 87 -3.94 0.13 -4.05
C ILE A 87 -3.77 1.17 -5.15
N SER A 88 -2.73 1.98 -4.99
CA SER A 88 -2.34 2.98 -5.97
C SER A 88 -0.83 3.18 -5.98
N ASN A 89 -0.30 3.51 -7.15
CA ASN A 89 1.03 4.07 -7.30
C ASN A 89 0.99 5.57 -7.00
N VAL A 90 2.04 6.09 -6.37
CA VAL A 90 2.17 7.52 -6.07
C VAL A 90 3.16 8.11 -7.07
N LEU A 91 2.70 9.07 -7.87
CA LEU A 91 3.56 9.91 -8.70
C LEU A 91 3.79 11.23 -7.99
N ALA A 92 5.02 11.67 -7.83
CA ALA A 92 5.32 12.94 -7.18
C ALA A 92 6.18 13.84 -8.07
N CYS A 93 5.85 15.13 -8.08
CA CYS A 93 6.63 16.15 -8.75
C CYS A 93 7.86 16.52 -7.91
N SER A 94 9.04 16.44 -8.51
CA SER A 94 10.30 16.83 -7.86
C SER A 94 10.39 18.33 -7.54
N GLY A 95 9.68 19.18 -8.29
CA GLY A 95 9.69 20.63 -8.11
C GLY A 95 8.73 21.08 -7.00
N CYS A 96 7.42 20.98 -7.25
CA CYS A 96 6.39 21.51 -6.34
C CYS A 96 5.99 20.56 -5.20
N ARG A 97 6.48 19.31 -5.20
CA ARG A 97 6.11 18.27 -4.22
C ARG A 97 4.62 17.93 -4.19
N ALA A 98 3.88 18.28 -5.24
CA ALA A 98 2.55 17.72 -5.45
C ALA A 98 2.70 16.23 -5.78
N PHE A 99 1.73 15.43 -5.34
CA PHE A 99 1.65 14.03 -5.72
C PHE A 99 0.25 13.69 -6.24
N GLU A 100 0.20 12.71 -7.13
CA GLU A 100 -1.01 12.14 -7.69
C GLU A 100 -1.05 10.63 -7.42
N LEU A 101 -2.24 10.14 -7.11
CA LEU A 101 -2.49 8.72 -6.93
C LEU A 101 -2.99 8.13 -8.26
N GLN A 102 -2.27 7.14 -8.78
CA GLN A 102 -2.71 6.32 -9.90
C GLN A 102 -3.20 4.97 -9.37
N PRO A 103 -4.53 4.75 -9.21
CA PRO A 103 -5.06 3.46 -8.78
C PRO A 103 -4.69 2.36 -9.78
N ILE A 104 -4.52 1.12 -9.32
CA ILE A 104 -4.26 -0.01 -10.24
C ILE A 104 -5.55 -0.66 -10.75
N LEU A 105 -6.64 -0.53 -9.98
CA LEU A 105 -7.88 -1.23 -10.20
C LEU A 105 -9.06 -0.34 -9.83
N LYS A 106 -10.10 -0.36 -10.66
CA LYS A 106 -11.36 0.34 -10.46
C LYS A 106 -12.47 -0.68 -10.18
N THR A 107 -13.21 -0.44 -9.11
CA THR A 107 -14.41 -1.20 -8.76
C THR A 107 -15.66 -0.40 -9.09
N THR A 108 -16.60 -1.02 -9.80
CA THR A 108 -17.93 -0.45 -10.07
C THR A 108 -18.97 -1.34 -9.41
N ASP A 109 -19.87 -0.73 -8.63
CA ASP A 109 -21.02 -1.45 -8.06
C ASP A 109 -22.10 -1.60 -9.14
N LEU A 110 -22.50 -2.85 -9.40
CA LEU A 110 -23.55 -3.17 -10.38
C LEU A 110 -24.94 -3.35 -9.72
N GLY A 111 -25.06 -3.11 -8.41
CA GLY A 111 -26.26 -3.43 -7.64
C GLY A 111 -26.34 -4.91 -7.25
N HIS A 112 -27.18 -5.22 -6.26
CA HIS A 112 -27.31 -6.57 -5.67
C HIS A 112 -25.99 -7.18 -5.18
N SER A 113 -25.11 -6.38 -4.54
CA SER A 113 -23.83 -6.83 -3.97
C SER A 113 -22.82 -7.43 -4.97
N ASN A 114 -23.02 -7.21 -6.27
CA ASN A 114 -22.09 -7.63 -7.32
C ASN A 114 -21.10 -6.51 -7.66
N LEU A 115 -19.82 -6.75 -7.39
CA LEU A 115 -18.73 -5.82 -7.72
C LEU A 115 -18.07 -6.22 -9.04
N LYS A 116 -17.99 -5.27 -9.98
CA LYS A 116 -17.19 -5.43 -11.20
C LYS A 116 -15.79 -4.87 -10.98
N PHE A 117 -14.78 -5.67 -11.25
CA PHE A 117 -13.38 -5.27 -11.23
C PHE A 117 -12.92 -4.92 -12.65
N SER A 118 -12.33 -3.75 -12.83
CA SER A 118 -11.80 -3.27 -14.11
C SER A 118 -10.40 -2.68 -13.91
N PRO A 119 -9.48 -2.81 -14.86
CA PRO A 119 -8.19 -2.15 -14.78
C PRO A 119 -8.38 -0.63 -14.76
N ALA A 120 -7.53 0.08 -14.03
CA ALA A 120 -7.47 1.53 -14.12
C ALA A 120 -6.74 1.91 -15.41
N ILE A 121 -7.47 2.48 -16.37
CA ILE A 121 -6.94 2.90 -17.67
C ILE A 121 -6.82 4.42 -17.65
N LEU A 122 -5.61 4.93 -17.91
CA LEU A 122 -5.39 6.35 -18.15
C LEU A 122 -6.01 6.68 -19.50
N LYS A 123 -7.02 7.55 -19.52
CA LYS A 123 -7.58 8.03 -20.79
C LYS A 123 -6.66 9.13 -21.33
N PRO A 124 -6.36 9.11 -22.64
CA PRO A 124 -5.58 10.17 -23.29
C PRO A 124 -6.28 11.52 -23.22
#